data_AF-A0A8C4QBM9-F1
#
_entry.id   AF-A0A8C4QBM9-F1
#
_cell.length_a   1.000
_cell.length_b   1.000
_cell.length_c   1.000
_cell.angle_alpha   90.00
_cell.angle_beta   90.00
_cell.angle_gamma   90.00
#
_symmetry.space_group_name_H-M   'P 1'
#
loop_
_entity.id
_entity.type
_entity.pdbx_description
1 polymer ?
#
loop_
_entity_poly.entity_id
_entity_poly.type
_entity_poly.pdbx_seq_one_letter_code
_entity_poly.pdbx_strand_id
1 'polypeptide(L)'
;MAENGETNEDMNEKLLRENGPNIIDAFMYDPSKAFDEARARGVLSRQDYDKLEGEESNADKLRKCLHIVDGKGEECAKTFLEIIYNIRGTYPRLGPWIEGYPPKVEEDDPQKIEEDDRGREETSVHDAERMLQHLSDTDLHFFLKMERSSLSKGLWKEFPNVCDAVREAQLLPKCDLKVNEEQVAFFFGSVKSLLYIMSLIFFECFLVVLKLLLKLGVLSNTSPTGLIKRSHVVLSKHIACISENVNEDEK
;
A
#
# COMPACT_ATOMS: atom_id res chain seq x y z
N MET A 1 -45.72 5.19 -18.56
CA MET A 1 -44.83 4.10 -18.10
C MET A 1 -43.51 4.78 -17.78
N ALA A 2 -43.21 4.97 -16.49
CA ALA A 2 -41.93 5.51 -16.08
C ALA A 2 -40.95 4.33 -16.09
N GLU A 3 -39.97 4.36 -16.99
CA GLU A 3 -38.80 3.51 -16.89
C GLU A 3 -38.05 3.98 -15.65
N ASN A 4 -38.12 3.20 -14.57
CA ASN A 4 -37.27 3.39 -13.41
C ASN A 4 -35.84 3.15 -13.88
N GLY A 5 -35.10 4.24 -14.09
CA GLY A 5 -33.65 4.18 -14.12
C GLY A 5 -33.19 3.76 -12.74
N GLU A 6 -33.02 2.46 -12.51
CA GLU A 6 -32.12 1.94 -11.47
C GLU A 6 -30.77 2.61 -11.77
N THR A 7 -30.42 3.63 -11.00
CA THR A 7 -29.11 4.23 -11.09
C THR A 7 -28.10 3.15 -10.77
N ASN A 8 -26.96 3.17 -11.48
CA ASN A 8 -25.84 2.25 -11.27
C ASN A 8 -25.24 2.34 -9.84
N GLU A 9 -25.83 3.16 -8.98
CA GLU A 9 -25.38 3.57 -7.66
C GLU A 9 -25.65 2.52 -6.58
N ASP A 10 -26.43 1.46 -6.83
CA ASP A 10 -26.75 0.45 -5.79
C ASP A 10 -26.29 -0.99 -6.16
N MET A 11 -25.42 -1.13 -7.16
CA MET A 11 -25.06 -2.45 -7.69
C MET A 11 -24.27 -3.29 -6.66
N ASN A 12 -23.32 -2.69 -5.96
CA ASN A 12 -22.47 -3.38 -4.99
C ASN A 12 -23.24 -3.71 -3.71
N GLU A 13 -24.08 -2.79 -3.22
CA GLU A 13 -25.00 -3.06 -2.12
C GLU A 13 -25.93 -4.24 -2.44
N LYS A 14 -26.56 -4.24 -3.62
CA LYS A 14 -27.41 -5.35 -4.06
C LYS A 14 -26.64 -6.66 -4.11
N LEU A 15 -25.41 -6.65 -4.64
CA LEU A 15 -24.55 -7.83 -4.69
C LEU A 15 -24.23 -8.38 -3.29
N LEU A 16 -23.96 -7.50 -2.32
CA LEU A 16 -23.73 -7.89 -0.93
C LEU A 16 -24.99 -8.48 -0.28
N ARG A 17 -26.17 -7.90 -0.52
CA ARG A 17 -27.44 -8.40 0.02
C ARG A 17 -27.80 -9.78 -0.54
N GLU A 18 -27.69 -9.95 -1.85
CA GLU A 18 -28.00 -11.22 -2.52
C GLU A 18 -27.03 -12.34 -2.12
N ASN A 19 -25.76 -12.01 -1.89
CA ASN A 19 -24.72 -13.01 -1.62
C ASN A 19 -24.27 -13.06 -0.16
N GLY A 20 -24.92 -12.32 0.72
CA GLY A 20 -24.66 -12.32 2.16
C GLY A 20 -24.58 -13.73 2.77
N PRO A 21 -25.49 -14.67 2.46
CA PRO A 21 -25.40 -16.04 2.98
C PRO A 21 -24.11 -16.77 2.58
N ASN A 22 -23.63 -16.57 1.35
CA ASN A 22 -22.39 -17.19 0.85
C ASN A 22 -21.16 -16.60 1.54
N ILE A 23 -21.15 -15.28 1.73
CA ILE A 23 -20.11 -14.57 2.48
C ILE A 23 -20.08 -15.10 3.92
N ILE A 24 -21.24 -15.21 4.57
CA ILE A 24 -21.33 -15.71 5.95
C ILE A 24 -20.80 -17.14 6.06
N ASP A 25 -21.20 -18.06 5.17
CA ASP A 25 -20.70 -19.45 5.19
C ASP A 25 -19.18 -19.51 5.00
N ALA A 26 -18.64 -18.70 4.09
CA ALA A 26 -17.22 -18.70 3.79
C ALA A 26 -16.35 -18.20 4.96
N PHE A 27 -16.82 -17.18 5.68
CA PHE A 27 -16.08 -16.58 6.81
C PHE A 27 -16.43 -17.16 8.18
N MET A 28 -17.37 -18.11 8.27
CA MET A 28 -17.94 -18.60 9.53
C MET A 28 -16.88 -19.05 10.57
N TYR A 29 -15.77 -19.63 10.10
CA TYR A 29 -14.71 -20.16 10.97
C TYR A 29 -13.73 -19.10 11.47
N ASP A 30 -13.44 -18.09 10.65
CA ASP A 30 -12.50 -17.02 11.00
C ASP A 30 -12.80 -15.74 10.22
N PRO A 31 -13.65 -14.84 10.76
CA PRO A 31 -13.94 -13.57 10.12
C PRO A 31 -12.89 -12.48 10.42
N SER A 32 -11.92 -12.76 11.31
CA SER A 32 -11.04 -11.75 11.90
C SER A 32 -10.25 -10.98 10.84
N LYS A 33 -9.69 -11.70 9.86
CA LYS A 33 -8.92 -11.09 8.77
C LYS A 33 -9.76 -10.13 7.91
N ALA A 34 -11.01 -10.46 7.65
CA ALA A 34 -11.92 -9.59 6.91
C ALA A 34 -12.24 -8.32 7.70
N PHE A 35 -12.45 -8.44 9.01
CA PHE A 35 -12.73 -7.29 9.88
C PHE A 35 -11.52 -6.38 10.05
N ASP A 36 -10.32 -6.94 10.19
CA ASP A 36 -9.09 -6.18 10.31
C ASP A 36 -8.80 -5.38 9.03
N GLU A 37 -8.97 -5.99 7.86
CA GLU A 37 -8.84 -5.28 6.57
C GLU A 37 -9.94 -4.22 6.37
N ALA A 38 -11.18 -4.54 6.73
CA ALA A 38 -12.28 -3.57 6.66
C ALA A 38 -12.05 -2.37 7.59
N ARG A 39 -11.43 -2.59 8.75
CA ARG A 39 -11.01 -1.50 9.64
C ARG A 39 -9.84 -0.72 9.06
N ALA A 40 -8.84 -1.40 8.50
CA ALA A 40 -7.66 -0.76 7.91
C ALA A 40 -8.02 0.16 6.72
N ARG A 41 -9.03 -0.22 5.92
CA ARG A 41 -9.55 0.60 4.82
C ARG A 41 -10.62 1.62 5.21
N GLY A 42 -10.94 1.73 6.50
CA GLY A 42 -11.93 2.68 7.00
C GLY A 42 -13.40 2.31 6.75
N VAL A 43 -13.67 1.11 6.23
CA VAL A 43 -15.04 0.57 6.07
C VAL A 43 -15.69 0.36 7.44
N LEU A 44 -14.94 -0.16 8.41
CA LEU A 44 -15.38 -0.30 9.79
C LEU A 44 -14.70 0.75 10.69
N SER A 45 -15.50 1.50 11.43
CA SER A 45 -14.97 2.37 12.49
C SER A 45 -14.60 1.54 13.72
N ARG A 46 -13.86 2.14 14.67
CA ARG A 46 -13.58 1.49 15.95
C ARG A 46 -14.86 1.13 16.71
N GLN A 47 -15.85 2.01 16.71
CA GLN A 47 -17.13 1.75 17.37
C GLN A 47 -17.90 0.61 16.72
N ASP A 48 -17.81 0.47 15.39
CA ASP A 48 -18.43 -0.65 14.67
C ASP A 48 -17.75 -1.96 15.05
N TYR A 49 -16.42 -1.97 15.11
CA TYR A 49 -15.64 -3.14 15.53
C TYR A 49 -16.00 -3.59 16.95
N ASP A 50 -16.09 -2.67 17.91
CA ASP A 50 -16.48 -2.97 19.29
C ASP A 50 -17.91 -3.57 19.36
N LYS A 51 -18.83 -3.09 18.50
CA LYS A 51 -20.18 -3.66 18.37
C LYS A 51 -20.18 -5.07 17.78
N LEU A 52 -19.22 -5.40 16.91
CA LEU A 52 -19.06 -6.74 16.36
C LEU A 52 -18.45 -7.69 17.40
N GLU A 53 -17.47 -7.25 18.17
CA GLU A 53 -16.87 -8.07 19.22
C GLU A 53 -17.88 -8.51 20.30
N GLY A 54 -18.89 -7.68 20.57
CA GLY A 54 -19.95 -7.98 21.52
C GLY A 54 -20.94 -9.09 21.10
N GLU A 55 -20.90 -9.56 19.85
CA GLU A 55 -21.75 -10.66 19.39
C GLU A 55 -21.16 -12.04 19.77
N GLU A 56 -22.03 -12.98 20.14
CA GLU A 56 -21.59 -14.30 20.62
C GLU A 56 -21.11 -15.24 19.49
N SER A 57 -21.74 -15.16 18.32
CA SER A 57 -21.48 -16.05 17.18
C SER A 57 -20.81 -15.32 16.03
N ASN A 58 -19.83 -15.95 15.38
CA ASN A 58 -19.20 -15.42 14.15
C ASN A 58 -20.22 -15.16 13.03
N ALA A 59 -21.28 -15.98 12.94
CA ALA A 59 -22.33 -15.77 11.95
C ALA A 59 -23.09 -14.46 12.21
N ASP A 60 -23.36 -14.14 13.48
CA ASP A 60 -24.03 -12.91 13.87
C ASP A 60 -23.11 -11.69 13.71
N LYS A 61 -21.81 -11.84 14.00
CA LYS A 61 -20.79 -10.84 13.67
C LYS A 61 -20.81 -10.50 12.18
N LEU A 62 -20.81 -11.51 11.32
CA LEU A 62 -20.80 -11.31 9.87
C LEU A 62 -22.10 -10.67 9.38
N ARG A 63 -23.27 -11.12 9.85
CA ARG A 63 -24.56 -10.48 9.53
C ARG A 63 -24.58 -9.01 9.92
N LYS A 64 -24.13 -8.70 11.13
CA LYS A 64 -24.05 -7.33 11.63
C LYS A 64 -23.05 -6.49 10.85
N CYS A 65 -21.91 -7.06 10.48
CA CYS A 65 -20.92 -6.40 9.63
C CYS A 65 -21.54 -6.05 8.26
N LEU A 66 -22.20 -6.99 7.60
CA LEU A 66 -22.87 -6.75 6.32
C LEU A 66 -23.94 -5.66 6.44
N HIS A 67 -24.74 -5.68 7.50
CA HIS A 67 -25.72 -4.61 7.76
C HIS A 67 -25.05 -3.24 7.99
N ILE A 68 -23.90 -3.19 8.67
CA ILE A 68 -23.16 -1.93 8.87
C ILE A 68 -22.62 -1.41 7.53
N VAL A 69 -22.09 -2.29 6.68
CA VAL A 69 -21.57 -1.92 5.36
C VAL A 69 -22.69 -1.40 4.46
N ASP A 70 -23.81 -2.13 4.39
CA ASP A 70 -25.01 -1.75 3.64
C ASP A 70 -25.56 -0.38 4.09
N GLY A 71 -25.59 -0.13 5.40
CA GLY A 71 -26.04 1.16 5.94
C GLY A 71 -25.10 2.35 5.73
N LYS A 72 -23.86 2.14 5.24
CA LYS A 72 -22.88 3.21 4.97
C LYS A 72 -22.86 3.67 3.51
N GLY A 73 -23.55 2.96 2.62
CA GLY A 73 -23.67 3.31 1.21
C GLY A 73 -22.71 2.53 0.28
N GLU A 74 -22.95 2.70 -1.01
CA GLU A 74 -22.30 1.99 -2.12
C GLU A 74 -20.77 2.00 -2.10
N GLU A 75 -20.13 3.12 -1.80
CA GLU A 75 -18.65 3.19 -1.77
C GLU A 75 -18.06 2.27 -0.68
N CYS A 76 -18.74 2.15 0.46
CA CYS A 76 -18.36 1.19 1.49
C CYS A 76 -18.63 -0.25 1.05
N ALA A 77 -19.75 -0.50 0.37
CA ALA A 77 -20.07 -1.82 -0.19
C ALA A 77 -19.03 -2.28 -1.21
N LYS A 78 -18.66 -1.40 -2.16
CA LYS A 78 -17.60 -1.61 -3.14
C LYS A 78 -16.27 -1.92 -2.47
N THR A 79 -15.82 -1.05 -1.56
CA THR A 79 -14.55 -1.25 -0.84
C THR A 79 -14.53 -2.56 -0.06
N PHE A 80 -15.67 -2.96 0.52
CA PHE A 80 -15.79 -4.23 1.24
C PHE A 80 -15.70 -5.44 0.29
N LEU A 81 -16.35 -5.39 -0.88
CA LEU A 81 -16.21 -6.43 -1.91
C LEU A 81 -14.77 -6.56 -2.39
N GLU A 82 -14.05 -5.46 -2.58
CA GLU A 82 -12.62 -5.48 -2.91
C GLU A 82 -11.78 -6.14 -1.81
N ILE A 83 -12.11 -5.92 -0.53
CA ILE A 83 -11.45 -6.62 0.59
C ILE A 83 -11.68 -8.12 0.47
N ILE A 84 -12.93 -8.55 0.29
CA ILE A 84 -13.28 -9.97 0.15
C ILE A 84 -12.52 -10.58 -1.04
N TYR A 85 -12.45 -9.87 -2.17
CA TYR A 85 -11.68 -10.29 -3.33
C TYR A 85 -10.20 -10.45 -3.00
N ASN A 86 -9.58 -9.49 -2.32
CA ASN A 86 -8.16 -9.55 -1.98
C ASN A 86 -7.81 -10.69 -1.02
N ILE A 87 -8.71 -11.04 -0.11
CA ILE A 87 -8.50 -12.14 0.84
C ILE A 87 -9.01 -13.50 0.35
N ARG A 88 -9.60 -13.59 -0.85
CA ARG A 88 -10.20 -14.82 -1.40
C ARG A 88 -9.28 -16.05 -1.36
N GLY A 89 -7.97 -15.86 -1.56
CA GLY A 89 -7.00 -16.95 -1.48
C GLY A 89 -6.87 -17.59 -0.09
N THR A 90 -7.31 -16.90 0.96
CA THR A 90 -7.35 -17.42 2.33
C THR A 90 -8.63 -18.24 2.59
N TYR A 91 -9.69 -18.00 1.82
CA TYR A 91 -11.02 -18.61 2.00
C TYR A 91 -11.49 -19.28 0.70
N PRO A 92 -11.11 -20.54 0.44
CA PRO A 92 -11.42 -21.22 -0.82
C PRO A 92 -12.91 -21.25 -1.18
N ARG A 93 -13.80 -21.21 -0.18
CA ARG A 93 -15.26 -21.20 -0.36
C ARG A 93 -15.78 -19.92 -1.03
N LEU A 94 -15.02 -18.83 -1.03
CA LEU A 94 -15.39 -17.59 -1.73
C LEU A 94 -15.22 -17.67 -3.24
N GLY A 95 -14.35 -18.56 -3.72
CA GLY A 95 -13.94 -18.63 -5.13
C GLY A 95 -15.10 -18.67 -6.12
N PRO A 96 -16.04 -19.63 -6.01
CA PRO A 96 -17.12 -19.79 -7.00
C PRO A 96 -18.04 -18.58 -7.15
N TRP A 97 -18.16 -17.77 -6.09
CA TRP A 97 -19.03 -16.59 -6.10
C TRP A 97 -18.29 -15.33 -6.56
N ILE A 98 -17.04 -15.14 -6.14
CA ILE A 98 -16.33 -13.88 -6.37
C ILE A 98 -15.53 -13.84 -7.68
N GLU A 99 -15.47 -14.92 -8.44
CA GLU A 99 -14.78 -15.00 -9.73
C GLU A 99 -15.29 -14.00 -10.79
N GLY A 100 -16.53 -13.51 -10.64
CA GLY A 100 -17.10 -12.46 -11.49
C GLY A 100 -16.83 -11.02 -11.02
N TYR A 101 -16.11 -10.83 -9.92
CA TYR A 101 -15.79 -9.52 -9.34
C TYR A 101 -14.27 -9.21 -9.44
N PRO A 102 -13.85 -7.96 -9.69
CA PRO A 102 -14.68 -6.81 -10.04
C PRO A 102 -15.41 -7.04 -11.38
N PRO A 103 -16.60 -6.44 -11.59
CA PRO A 103 -17.24 -6.49 -12.89
C PRO A 103 -16.21 -6.03 -13.92
N LYS A 104 -16.04 -6.82 -14.98
CA LYS A 104 -15.18 -6.43 -16.09
C LYS A 104 -15.73 -5.10 -16.58
N VAL A 105 -14.99 -4.03 -16.33
CA VAL A 105 -15.24 -2.77 -17.03
C VAL A 105 -15.07 -3.16 -18.48
N GLU A 106 -16.18 -3.17 -19.23
CA GLU A 106 -16.08 -3.24 -20.68
C GLU A 106 -15.26 -2.01 -21.04
N GLU A 107 -13.97 -2.22 -21.31
CA GLU A 107 -13.11 -1.17 -21.83
C GLU A 107 -13.80 -0.72 -23.11
N ASP A 108 -14.45 0.44 -23.05
CA ASP A 108 -15.11 1.05 -24.20
C ASP A 108 -14.13 0.97 -25.36
N ASP A 109 -14.55 0.25 -26.41
CA ASP A 109 -13.75 -0.06 -27.57
C ASP A 109 -13.05 1.24 -28.04
N PRO A 110 -11.71 1.35 -27.96
CA PRO A 110 -10.98 2.60 -28.21
C PRO A 110 -11.21 3.19 -29.62
N GLN A 111 -11.95 2.48 -30.47
CA GLN A 111 -12.22 2.81 -31.86
C GLN A 111 -13.50 3.64 -32.09
N LYS A 112 -14.20 4.11 -31.04
CA LYS A 112 -15.39 4.96 -31.20
C LYS A 112 -15.28 6.36 -30.58
N ILE A 113 -14.07 6.93 -30.60
CA ILE A 113 -13.90 8.39 -30.51
C ILE A 113 -13.99 8.91 -31.96
N GLU A 114 -15.22 9.12 -32.44
CA GLU A 114 -15.41 9.91 -33.66
C GLU A 114 -14.94 11.34 -33.37
N GLU A 115 -13.96 11.78 -34.15
CA GLU A 115 -13.41 13.13 -34.18
C GLU A 115 -14.52 14.17 -34.37
N ASP A 116 -15.01 14.77 -33.28
CA ASP A 116 -15.69 16.08 -33.32
C ASP A 116 -14.99 17.06 -32.38
N ASP A 117 -13.70 17.25 -32.61
CA ASP A 117 -12.87 18.23 -31.91
C ASP A 117 -12.83 19.55 -32.69
N ARG A 118 -13.98 20.25 -32.71
CA ARG A 118 -14.04 21.68 -33.02
C ARG A 118 -14.65 22.47 -31.87
N GLY A 119 -13.84 22.68 -30.84
CA GLY A 119 -13.87 23.93 -30.09
C GLY A 119 -14.42 23.86 -28.67
N ARG A 120 -13.61 23.34 -27.75
CA ARG A 120 -13.68 23.55 -26.28
C ARG A 120 -12.57 22.67 -25.68
N GLU A 121 -11.55 23.11 -24.95
CA GLU A 121 -11.43 24.13 -23.90
C GLU A 121 -9.94 24.53 -23.74
N GLU A 122 -9.60 25.82 -23.84
CA GLU A 122 -8.28 26.37 -23.50
C GLU A 122 -8.12 26.68 -21.98
N THR A 123 -8.94 26.10 -21.11
CA THR A 123 -8.96 26.45 -19.67
C THR A 123 -8.08 25.60 -18.76
N SER A 124 -7.41 24.56 -19.25
CA SER A 124 -6.65 23.63 -18.38
C SER A 124 -5.16 23.98 -18.21
N VAL A 125 -4.52 24.56 -19.23
CA VAL A 125 -3.07 24.81 -19.21
C VAL A 125 -2.69 25.95 -18.26
N HIS A 126 -3.52 26.99 -18.19
CA HIS A 126 -3.18 28.18 -17.41
C HIS A 126 -3.33 27.95 -15.89
N ASP A 127 -4.23 27.07 -15.47
CA ASP A 127 -4.37 26.70 -14.05
C ASP A 127 -3.27 25.71 -13.60
N ALA A 128 -2.82 24.81 -14.50
CA ALA A 128 -1.66 23.96 -14.23
C ALA A 128 -0.36 24.78 -14.09
N GLU A 129 -0.15 25.80 -14.94
CA GLU A 129 0.96 26.74 -14.80
C GLU A 129 0.89 27.56 -13.50
N ARG A 130 -0.33 27.93 -13.06
CA ARG A 130 -0.54 28.66 -11.81
C ARG A 130 -0.24 27.81 -10.57
N MET A 131 -0.56 26.51 -10.62
CA MET A 131 -0.20 25.57 -9.56
C MET A 131 1.31 25.34 -9.45
N LEU A 132 2.02 25.36 -10.58
CA LEU A 132 3.48 25.21 -10.62
C LEU A 132 4.23 26.47 -10.14
N GLN A 133 3.65 27.67 -10.33
CA GLN A 133 4.25 28.93 -9.86
C GLN A 133 4.26 29.12 -8.33
N HIS A 134 3.50 28.31 -7.58
CA HIS A 134 3.43 28.38 -6.12
C HIS A 134 4.30 27.35 -5.40
N LEU A 135 4.91 26.42 -6.13
CA LEU A 135 5.87 25.49 -5.55
C LEU A 135 7.22 26.19 -5.43
N SER A 136 7.86 26.09 -4.26
CA SER A 136 9.22 26.61 -4.13
C SER A 136 10.16 25.80 -5.03
N ASP A 137 11.23 26.41 -5.56
CA ASP A 137 12.24 25.71 -6.38
C ASP A 137 12.80 24.45 -5.67
N THR A 138 12.72 24.42 -4.34
CA THR A 138 13.13 23.30 -3.50
C THR A 138 12.19 22.10 -3.60
N ASP A 139 10.88 22.35 -3.72
CA ASP A 139 9.84 21.33 -3.81
C ASP A 139 9.79 20.71 -5.20
N LEU A 140 9.94 21.54 -6.25
CA LEU A 140 10.03 21.08 -7.63
C LEU A 140 11.29 20.22 -7.85
N HIS A 141 12.41 20.61 -7.25
CA HIS A 141 13.64 19.83 -7.26
C HIS A 141 13.50 18.52 -6.46
N PHE A 142 12.74 18.50 -5.37
CA PHE A 142 12.46 17.28 -4.60
C PHE A 142 11.60 16.28 -5.39
N PHE A 143 10.53 16.74 -6.05
CA PHE A 143 9.65 15.90 -6.88
C PHE A 143 10.38 15.32 -8.10
N LEU A 144 11.11 16.15 -8.85
CA LEU A 144 11.89 15.70 -10.01
C LEU A 144 13.05 14.75 -9.62
N LYS A 145 13.59 14.90 -8.40
CA LYS A 145 14.64 14.01 -7.85
C LYS A 145 14.07 12.68 -7.33
N MET A 146 12.83 12.68 -6.84
CA MET A 146 12.11 11.49 -6.40
C MET A 146 11.71 10.62 -7.60
N GLU A 147 11.20 11.21 -8.66
CA GLU A 147 10.78 10.51 -9.88
C GLU A 147 11.97 9.83 -10.60
N ARG A 148 13.15 10.46 -10.59
CA ARG A 148 14.39 9.86 -11.12
C ARG A 148 14.97 8.73 -10.24
N SER A 149 14.62 8.66 -8.96
CA SER A 149 15.15 7.65 -8.02
C SER A 149 14.50 6.27 -8.13
N SER A 150 13.29 6.16 -8.68
CA SER A 150 12.56 4.89 -8.88
C SER A 150 12.91 4.16 -10.19
N LEU A 151 13.80 4.74 -11.01
CA LEU A 151 14.12 4.26 -12.35
C LEU A 151 15.30 3.29 -12.45
N SER A 152 15.87 2.79 -11.33
CA SER A 152 16.92 1.78 -11.40
C SER A 152 16.64 0.53 -10.57
N LYS A 153 16.37 -0.55 -11.31
CA LYS A 153 16.43 -1.98 -10.96
C LYS A 153 15.21 -2.59 -10.27
N GLY A 154 14.44 -3.33 -11.08
CA GLY A 154 13.72 -4.54 -10.65
C GLY A 154 12.24 -4.42 -10.33
N LEU A 155 11.74 -3.24 -9.92
CA LEU A 155 10.37 -3.10 -9.43
C LEU A 155 9.27 -3.12 -10.51
N TRP A 156 9.64 -2.98 -11.78
CA TRP A 156 8.69 -2.79 -12.88
C TRP A 156 8.10 -4.08 -13.47
N LYS A 157 8.49 -5.26 -12.96
CA LYS A 157 7.86 -6.53 -13.34
C LYS A 157 6.50 -6.76 -12.68
N GLU A 158 6.18 -6.01 -11.64
CA GLU A 158 4.97 -6.24 -10.83
C GLU A 158 3.82 -5.27 -11.15
N PHE A 159 4.05 -4.21 -11.93
CA PHE A 159 3.04 -3.18 -12.21
C PHE A 159 3.06 -2.68 -13.68
N PRO A 160 2.66 -3.51 -14.66
CA PRO A 160 2.69 -3.15 -16.08
C PRO A 160 1.76 -1.97 -16.44
N ASN A 161 0.62 -1.82 -15.76
CA ASN A 161 -0.38 -0.80 -16.11
C ASN A 161 0.04 0.63 -15.77
N VAL A 162 0.99 0.80 -14.83
CA VAL A 162 1.56 2.11 -14.46
C VAL A 162 2.61 2.54 -15.48
N CYS A 163 3.30 1.57 -16.11
CA CYS A 163 4.28 1.82 -17.17
C CYS A 163 3.64 2.45 -18.41
N ASP A 164 2.44 2.03 -18.78
CA ASP A 164 1.81 2.49 -20.02
C ASP A 164 1.17 3.88 -19.85
N ALA A 165 0.58 4.16 -18.68
CA ALA A 165 0.07 5.49 -18.34
C ALA A 165 1.18 6.57 -18.25
N VAL A 166 2.35 6.20 -17.73
CA VAL A 166 3.51 7.12 -17.61
C VAL A 166 4.23 7.30 -18.96
N ARG A 167 4.20 6.29 -19.83
CA ARG A 167 4.78 6.36 -21.18
C ARG A 167 3.91 7.20 -22.14
N GLU A 168 2.59 7.16 -22.00
CA GLU A 168 1.67 8.01 -22.76
C GLU A 168 1.74 9.49 -22.36
N ALA A 169 2.13 9.80 -21.11
CA ALA A 169 2.23 11.17 -20.61
C ALA A 169 3.49 11.95 -21.06
N GLN A 170 4.44 11.34 -21.77
CA GLN A 170 5.70 12.01 -22.17
C GLN A 170 5.56 12.83 -23.47
N LEU A 171 5.07 14.05 -23.33
CA LEU A 171 5.47 15.18 -24.17
C LEU A 171 6.72 15.82 -23.54
N LEU A 172 7.94 15.48 -23.95
CA LEU A 172 9.13 16.37 -23.90
C LEU A 172 10.29 15.79 -24.75
N PRO A 173 11.18 16.64 -25.31
CA PRO A 173 12.07 16.30 -26.40
C PRO A 173 13.33 15.55 -25.96
N LYS A 174 13.92 14.79 -26.89
CA LYS A 174 15.20 14.09 -26.74
C LYS A 174 16.30 15.04 -26.22
N CYS A 175 16.71 14.87 -24.97
CA CYS A 175 17.94 15.45 -24.45
C CYS A 175 18.96 14.34 -24.14
N ASP A 176 20.01 14.26 -24.95
CA ASP A 176 21.22 13.50 -24.64
C ASP A 176 21.95 14.18 -23.47
N LEU A 177 21.83 13.62 -22.26
CA LEU A 177 22.67 14.00 -21.11
C LEU A 177 23.64 12.86 -20.78
N LYS A 178 24.94 13.13 -20.95
CA LYS A 178 26.03 12.30 -20.41
C LYS A 178 25.95 12.33 -18.88
N VAL A 179 25.68 11.17 -18.27
CA VAL A 179 25.74 10.98 -16.82
C VAL A 179 27.20 11.12 -16.39
N ASN A 180 27.48 12.11 -15.54
CA ASN A 180 28.79 12.39 -14.99
C ASN A 180 29.05 11.46 -13.79
N GLU A 181 30.21 10.78 -13.75
CA GLU A 181 30.54 9.77 -12.72
C GLU A 181 30.46 10.30 -11.28
N GLU A 182 30.65 11.61 -11.09
CA GLU A 182 30.53 12.30 -9.80
C GLU A 182 29.11 12.24 -9.21
N GLN A 183 28.06 12.19 -10.04
CA GLN A 183 26.68 12.08 -9.53
C GLN A 183 26.35 10.68 -9.02
N VAL A 184 27.04 9.65 -9.54
CA VAL A 184 26.87 8.26 -9.11
C VAL A 184 27.55 8.04 -7.75
N ALA A 185 28.72 8.63 -7.53
CA ALA A 185 29.42 8.57 -6.24
C ALA A 185 28.62 9.24 -5.10
N PHE A 186 27.96 10.37 -5.38
CA PHE A 186 27.06 11.02 -4.41
C PHE A 186 25.83 10.13 -4.07
N PHE A 187 25.35 9.34 -5.03
CA PHE A 187 24.18 8.47 -4.89
C PHE A 187 24.46 7.22 -4.03
N PHE A 188 25.67 6.64 -4.11
CA PHE A 188 26.06 5.54 -3.23
C PHE A 188 26.23 5.98 -1.76
N GLY A 189 26.62 7.23 -1.54
CA GLY A 189 26.70 7.80 -0.19
C GLY A 189 25.34 7.89 0.51
N SER A 190 24.28 8.26 -0.21
CA SER A 190 22.94 8.45 0.38
C SER A 190 22.26 7.12 0.76
N VAL A 191 22.42 6.06 -0.04
CA VAL A 191 21.85 4.74 0.27
C VAL A 191 22.58 4.09 1.45
N LYS A 192 23.92 4.18 1.50
CA LYS A 192 24.71 3.71 2.65
C LYS A 192 24.32 4.46 3.93
N SER A 193 24.11 5.78 3.84
CA SER A 193 23.64 6.59 4.96
C SER A 193 22.22 6.21 5.42
N LEU A 194 21.30 5.91 4.49
CA LEU A 194 19.95 5.49 4.83
C LEU A 194 19.93 4.12 5.54
N LEU A 195 20.70 3.16 5.03
CA LEU A 195 20.87 1.85 5.66
C LEU A 195 21.48 1.96 7.06
N TYR A 196 22.44 2.87 7.25
CA TYR A 196 23.02 3.15 8.56
C TYR A 196 21.99 3.70 9.55
N ILE A 197 21.17 4.68 9.12
CA ILE A 197 20.09 5.24 9.95
C ILE A 197 19.05 4.17 10.31
N MET A 198 18.63 3.35 9.35
CA MET A 198 17.69 2.25 9.60
C MET A 198 18.26 1.22 10.59
N SER A 199 19.56 0.94 10.49
CA SER A 199 20.26 0.05 11.42
C SER A 199 20.32 0.62 12.85
N LEU A 200 20.54 1.93 13.00
CA LEU A 200 20.51 2.60 14.30
C LEU A 200 19.12 2.57 14.95
N ILE A 201 18.06 2.83 14.17
CA ILE A 201 16.68 2.77 14.65
C ILE A 201 16.35 1.34 15.12
N PHE A 202 16.70 0.33 14.32
CA PHE A 202 16.50 -1.06 14.68
C PHE A 202 17.24 -1.44 15.97
N PHE A 203 18.47 -0.96 16.14
CA PHE A 203 19.26 -1.21 17.34
C PHE A 203 18.66 -0.58 18.60
N GLU A 204 18.16 0.66 18.53
CA GLU A 204 17.47 1.30 19.66
C GLU A 204 16.18 0.55 20.03
N CYS A 205 15.38 0.15 19.05
CA CYS A 205 14.19 -0.68 19.27
C CYS A 205 14.56 -2.01 19.95
N PHE A 206 15.63 -2.66 19.51
CA PHE A 206 16.13 -3.88 20.12
C PHE A 206 16.56 -3.68 21.59
N LEU A 207 17.23 -2.58 21.92
CA LEU A 207 17.63 -2.26 23.30
C LEU A 207 16.42 -2.02 24.21
N VAL A 208 15.35 -1.39 23.70
CA VAL A 208 14.11 -1.20 24.45
C VAL A 208 13.45 -2.54 24.77
N VAL A 209 13.35 -3.44 23.78
CA VAL A 209 12.82 -4.80 23.97
C VAL A 209 13.68 -5.58 24.97
N LEU A 210 15.01 -5.52 24.84
CA LEU A 210 15.93 -6.20 25.75
C LEU A 210 15.78 -5.70 27.21
N LYS A 211 15.66 -4.38 27.42
CA LYS A 211 15.38 -3.79 28.74
C LYS A 211 14.03 -4.27 29.30
N LEU A 212 13.02 -4.40 28.45
CA LEU A 212 11.70 -4.91 28.85
C LEU A 212 11.79 -6.38 29.30
N LEU A 213 12.48 -7.22 28.52
CA LEU A 213 12.70 -8.64 28.84
C LEU A 213 13.51 -8.83 30.14
N LEU A 214 14.49 -7.97 30.40
CA LEU A 214 15.23 -7.97 31.67
C LEU A 214 14.32 -7.58 32.85
N LYS A 215 13.48 -6.55 32.70
CA LYS A 215 12.51 -6.15 33.74
C LYS A 215 11.48 -7.23 34.04
N LEU A 216 11.05 -7.96 33.01
CA LEU A 216 10.07 -9.05 33.13
C LEU A 216 10.69 -10.33 33.73
N GLY A 217 11.97 -10.35 34.06
CA GLY A 217 12.64 -11.52 34.63
C GLY A 217 12.78 -12.70 33.66
N VAL A 218 12.44 -12.51 32.39
CA VAL A 218 12.51 -13.55 31.32
C VAL A 218 13.95 -14.01 31.11
N LEU A 219 14.93 -13.14 31.37
CA LEU A 219 16.36 -13.39 31.20
C LEU A 219 17.11 -13.65 32.54
N SER A 220 16.39 -13.96 33.62
CA SER A 220 16.91 -14.02 35.01
C SER A 220 18.04 -15.02 35.27
N ASN A 221 18.23 -16.02 34.40
CA ASN A 221 19.28 -17.05 34.59
C ASN A 221 20.59 -16.77 33.83
N THR A 222 20.67 -15.68 33.07
CA THR A 222 21.91 -15.28 32.40
C THR A 222 22.47 -14.03 33.04
N SER A 223 23.65 -14.14 33.67
CA SER A 223 24.35 -12.99 34.24
C SER A 223 24.43 -11.85 33.21
N PRO A 224 23.90 -10.64 33.50
CA PRO A 224 23.82 -9.54 32.53
C PRO A 224 25.19 -9.11 32.00
N THR A 225 26.27 -9.35 32.75
CA THR A 225 27.65 -9.11 32.30
C THR A 225 28.10 -10.06 31.18
N GLY A 226 27.53 -11.27 31.09
CA GLY A 226 27.85 -12.22 30.02
C GLY A 226 27.21 -11.84 28.67
N LEU A 227 25.95 -11.39 28.72
CA LEU A 227 25.20 -10.96 27.53
C LEU A 227 25.79 -9.68 26.93
N ILE A 228 26.12 -8.68 27.77
CA ILE A 228 26.73 -7.43 27.32
C ILE A 228 28.12 -7.67 26.72
N LYS A 229 28.94 -8.56 27.31
CA LYS A 229 30.23 -8.92 26.74
C LYS A 229 30.09 -9.63 25.39
N ARG A 230 29.13 -10.55 25.25
CA ARG A 230 28.90 -11.25 23.98
C ARG A 230 28.37 -10.32 22.90
N SER A 231 27.41 -9.44 23.22
CA SER A 231 26.89 -8.47 22.26
C SER A 231 27.96 -7.48 21.81
N HIS A 232 28.81 -6.99 22.74
CA HIS A 232 29.93 -6.10 22.39
C HIS A 232 30.95 -6.77 21.46
N VAL A 233 31.28 -8.05 21.69
CA VAL A 233 32.19 -8.81 20.82
C VAL A 233 31.61 -9.01 19.43
N VAL A 234 30.31 -9.34 19.33
CA VAL A 234 29.64 -9.50 18.03
C VAL A 234 29.57 -8.16 17.29
N LEU A 235 29.20 -7.07 17.97
CA LEU A 235 29.13 -5.75 17.37
C LEU A 235 30.52 -5.27 16.91
N SER A 236 31.56 -5.48 17.72
CA SER A 236 32.93 -5.11 17.37
C SER A 236 33.44 -5.87 16.14
N LYS A 237 33.10 -7.16 16.02
CA LYS A 237 33.42 -7.95 14.82
C LYS A 237 32.67 -7.47 13.59
N HIS A 238 31.40 -7.10 13.74
CA HIS A 238 30.60 -6.57 12.63
C HIS A 238 31.13 -5.22 12.15
N ILE A 239 31.48 -4.32 13.07
CA ILE A 239 32.09 -3.02 12.77
C ILE A 239 33.45 -3.19 12.09
N ALA A 240 34.30 -4.10 12.58
CA ALA A 240 35.59 -4.40 11.95
C ALA A 240 35.43 -4.93 10.51
N CYS A 241 34.49 -5.86 10.29
CA CYS A 241 34.20 -6.40 8.96
C CYS A 241 33.67 -5.33 7.99
N ILE A 242 32.80 -4.43 8.46
CA ILE A 242 32.34 -3.29 7.65
C ILE A 242 33.51 -2.36 7.33
N SER A 243 34.40 -2.09 8.29
CA SER A 243 35.56 -1.21 8.09
C SER A 243 36.59 -1.80 7.11
N GLU A 244 36.79 -3.11 7.09
CA GLU A 244 37.68 -3.79 6.13
C GLU A 244 37.10 -3.72 4.72
N ASN A 245 35.80 -3.99 4.55
CA ASN A 245 35.13 -3.91 3.24
C ASN A 245 35.07 -2.50 2.66
N VAL A 246 35.06 -1.46 3.51
CA VAL A 246 35.08 -0.05 3.04
C VAL A 246 36.45 0.35 2.48
N ASN A 247 37.54 -0.26 2.97
CA ASN A 247 38.90 0.08 2.51
C ASN A 247 39.33 -0.66 1.24
N GLU A 248 38.65 -1.75 0.85
CA GLU A 248 38.95 -2.47 -0.41
C GLU A 248 38.34 -1.79 -1.64
N ASP A 249 37.27 -1.00 -1.49
CA ASP A 249 36.60 -0.27 -2.57
C ASP A 249 37.34 1.02 -3.00
N GLU A 250 38.40 1.45 -2.29
CA GLU A 250 39.22 2.64 -2.60
C GLU A 250 40.56 2.34 -3.31
N LYS A 251 40.81 1.08 -3.72
CA LYS A 251 41.99 0.67 -4.51
C LYS A 251 41.61 0.26 -5.92
#